data_AF-A0A3C1CGW3-F1
#
_entry.id   AF-A0A3C1CGW3-F1
#
_cell.length_a   1.000
_cell.length_b   1.000
_cell.length_c   1.000
_cell.angle_alpha   90.00
_cell.angle_beta   90.00
_cell.angle_gamma   90.00
#
_symmetry.space_group_name_H-M   'P 1'
#
loop_
_entity.id
_entity.type
_entity.pdbx_description
1 polymer ?
#
loop_
_entity_poly.entity_id
_entity_poly.type
_entity_poly.pdbx_seq_one_letter_code
_entity_poly.pdbx_strand_id
1 'polypeptide(L)'
;RTEHMFIAEDRLPIVRRMILAESAADEEAALEELRVAQRADFVDILEAMDGLPVTVRLLDPPLHEFLPDTGELAIKQATTGLSAEEERLFAAAKQWQEFNPMLGTRGVRLGVIKPGLYAMQVRALVQAALDRVAAGGKPVVEIMIPLTVTRQEMALSRSWVEGALAETLAAGSSPAGNGKRGRRRMDVLIGTMIETPRAALRAGEIAEFADFFSFGTNDLTQM
;
A
#
# COMPACT_ATOMS: atom_id res chain seq x y z
N ARG A 1 7.82 4.70 -2.21
CA ARG A 1 7.22 4.79 -0.86
C ARG A 1 5.83 5.35 -1.06
N THR A 2 4.79 4.53 -0.89
CA THR A 2 3.41 4.93 -1.21
C THR A 2 2.78 5.82 -0.15
N GLU A 3 3.30 5.81 1.08
CA GLU A 3 2.84 6.65 2.18
C GLU A 3 2.83 8.16 1.85
N HIS A 4 3.81 8.63 1.07
CA HIS A 4 3.85 10.04 0.65
C HIS A 4 2.71 10.42 -0.32
N MET A 5 2.16 9.44 -1.05
CA MET A 5 1.00 9.64 -1.93
C MET A 5 -0.30 9.80 -1.12
N PHE A 6 -0.32 9.30 0.13
CA PHE A 6 -1.49 9.33 1.00
C PHE A 6 -1.53 10.54 1.94
N ILE A 7 -0.39 11.19 2.17
CA ILE A 7 -0.27 12.37 3.06
C ILE A 7 -0.61 13.68 2.33
N ALA A 8 -0.70 13.68 0.99
CA ALA A 8 -1.09 14.85 0.21
C ALA A 8 -2.44 15.44 0.69
N GLU A 9 -2.59 16.77 0.66
CA GLU A 9 -3.73 17.49 1.24
C GLU A 9 -5.09 17.01 0.71
N ASP A 10 -5.16 16.58 -0.55
CA ASP A 10 -6.36 16.08 -1.19
C ASP A 10 -6.63 14.58 -0.89
N ARG A 11 -5.64 13.84 -0.41
CA ARG A 11 -5.74 12.39 -0.12
C ARG A 11 -5.92 12.08 1.35
N LEU A 12 -5.33 12.88 2.23
CA LEU A 12 -5.43 12.70 3.68
C LEU A 12 -6.89 12.60 4.17
N PRO A 13 -7.85 13.42 3.67
CA PRO A 13 -9.26 13.25 4.04
C PRO A 13 -9.85 11.89 3.63
N ILE A 14 -9.41 11.34 2.48
CA ILE A 14 -9.87 10.02 2.00
C ILE A 14 -9.34 8.91 2.89
N VAL A 15 -8.06 8.98 3.27
CA VAL A 15 -7.44 8.03 4.22
C VAL A 15 -8.17 8.07 5.57
N ARG A 16 -8.48 9.26 6.07
CA ARG A 16 -9.24 9.43 7.33
C ARG A 16 -10.64 8.81 7.24
N ARG A 17 -11.33 8.95 6.10
CA ARG A 17 -12.62 8.25 5.88
C ARG A 17 -12.47 6.73 5.90
N MET A 18 -11.42 6.18 5.30
CA MET A 18 -11.12 4.75 5.37
C MET A 18 -10.85 4.30 6.82
N ILE A 19 -10.13 5.09 7.61
CA ILE A 19 -9.85 4.78 9.02
C ILE A 19 -11.14 4.82 9.86
N LEU A 20 -12.01 5.79 9.60
CA LEU A 20 -13.26 6.03 10.34
C LEU A 20 -14.46 5.19 9.83
N ALA A 21 -14.27 4.37 8.80
CA ALA A 21 -15.35 3.57 8.22
C ALA A 21 -15.96 2.61 9.25
N GLU A 22 -17.29 2.63 9.37
CA GLU A 22 -18.05 1.77 10.30
C GLU A 22 -18.61 0.52 9.61
N SER A 23 -18.59 0.50 8.27
CA SER A 23 -19.03 -0.62 7.46
C SER A 23 -17.99 -1.01 6.42
N ALA A 24 -17.98 -2.28 6.02
CA ALA A 24 -17.11 -2.77 4.97
C ALA A 24 -17.37 -2.06 3.62
N ALA A 25 -18.61 -1.62 3.38
CA ALA A 25 -18.96 -0.89 2.17
C ALA A 25 -18.35 0.52 2.15
N ASP A 26 -18.38 1.24 3.28
CA ASP A 26 -17.76 2.57 3.40
C ASP A 26 -16.24 2.48 3.28
N GLU A 27 -15.65 1.44 3.87
CA GLU A 27 -14.21 1.19 3.78
C GLU A 27 -13.78 0.88 2.33
N GLU A 28 -14.50 0.00 1.63
CA GLU A 28 -14.23 -0.32 0.23
C GLU A 28 -14.40 0.92 -0.67
N ALA A 29 -15.41 1.76 -0.42
CA ALA A 29 -15.60 2.99 -1.17
C ALA A 29 -14.42 3.97 -0.99
N ALA A 30 -13.94 4.14 0.25
CA ALA A 30 -12.77 4.98 0.52
C ALA A 30 -11.50 4.39 -0.09
N LEU A 31 -11.31 3.07 -0.07
CA LEU A 31 -10.21 2.39 -0.75
C LEU A 31 -10.26 2.62 -2.26
N GLU A 32 -11.44 2.54 -2.90
CA GLU A 32 -11.55 2.79 -4.34
C GLU A 32 -11.21 4.24 -4.72
N GLU A 33 -11.61 5.22 -3.90
CA GLU A 33 -11.19 6.61 -4.07
C GLU A 33 -9.65 6.76 -3.96
N LEU A 34 -9.03 6.11 -2.98
CA LEU A 34 -7.57 6.05 -2.84
C LEU A 34 -6.90 5.34 -4.02
N ARG A 35 -7.55 4.33 -4.61
CA ARG A 35 -7.05 3.62 -5.79
C ARG A 35 -6.94 4.55 -7.00
N VAL A 36 -8.01 5.31 -7.25
CA VAL A 36 -8.08 6.27 -8.36
C VAL A 36 -7.03 7.35 -8.17
N ALA A 37 -6.93 7.86 -6.96
CA ALA A 37 -5.92 8.82 -6.54
C ALA A 37 -4.50 8.35 -6.88
N GLN A 38 -4.13 7.20 -6.34
CA GLN A 38 -2.77 6.68 -6.41
C GLN A 38 -2.38 6.24 -7.82
N ARG A 39 -3.34 5.81 -8.64
CA ARG A 39 -3.09 5.50 -10.06
C ARG A 39 -2.51 6.71 -10.80
N ALA A 40 -3.00 7.92 -10.53
CA ALA A 40 -2.49 9.12 -11.19
C ALA A 40 -1.00 9.32 -10.92
N ASP A 41 -0.58 9.20 -9.66
CA ASP A 41 0.83 9.32 -9.28
C ASP A 41 1.69 8.23 -9.92
N PHE A 42 1.18 6.99 -10.01
CA PHE A 42 1.91 5.92 -10.68
C PHE A 42 2.03 6.11 -12.20
N VAL A 43 1.05 6.74 -12.87
CA VAL A 43 1.17 7.07 -14.30
C VAL A 43 2.36 7.99 -14.51
N ASP A 44 2.47 9.06 -13.72
CA ASP A 44 3.56 10.03 -13.84
C ASP A 44 4.93 9.38 -13.56
N ILE A 45 5.02 8.55 -12.51
CA ILE A 45 6.25 7.83 -12.16
C ILE A 45 6.66 6.85 -13.27
N LEU A 46 5.72 6.06 -13.79
CA LEU A 46 6.01 5.05 -14.81
C LEU A 46 6.29 5.65 -16.19
N GLU A 47 5.74 6.84 -16.49
CA GLU A 47 6.13 7.59 -17.67
C GLU A 47 7.56 8.12 -17.57
N ALA A 48 7.93 8.71 -16.43
CA ALA A 48 9.28 9.21 -16.21
C ALA A 48 10.35 8.10 -16.22
N MET A 49 9.99 6.89 -15.82
CA MET A 49 10.89 5.74 -15.68
C MET A 49 10.71 4.68 -16.78
N ASP A 50 10.12 5.03 -17.93
CA ASP A 50 9.81 4.07 -18.99
C ASP A 50 11.06 3.29 -19.46
N GLY A 51 11.00 1.96 -19.37
CA GLY A 51 12.13 1.07 -19.69
C GLY A 51 13.10 0.80 -18.53
N LEU A 52 12.91 1.38 -17.35
CA LEU A 52 13.69 1.15 -16.14
C LEU A 52 12.83 0.48 -15.04
N PRO A 53 13.44 -0.32 -14.14
CA PRO A 53 12.70 -0.92 -13.01
C PRO A 53 12.25 0.13 -12.01
N VAL A 54 10.99 0.03 -11.59
CA VAL A 54 10.38 0.84 -10.53
C VAL A 54 9.89 -0.09 -9.42
N THR A 55 10.63 -0.09 -8.31
CA THR A 55 10.26 -0.84 -7.10
C THR A 55 9.34 -0.03 -6.20
N VAL A 56 8.10 -0.47 -6.05
CA VAL A 56 7.08 0.18 -5.23
C VAL A 56 6.93 -0.56 -3.91
N ARG A 57 7.34 0.10 -2.82
CA ARG A 57 7.02 -0.33 -1.45
C ARG A 57 5.57 -0.03 -1.14
N LEU A 58 4.79 -1.05 -0.78
CA LEU A 58 3.42 -0.91 -0.29
C LEU A 58 3.37 -0.17 1.04
N LEU A 59 2.17 0.26 1.46
CA LEU A 59 1.98 1.07 2.67
C LEU A 59 2.67 0.42 3.88
N ASP A 60 3.49 1.23 4.53
CA ASP A 60 4.32 0.88 5.66
C ASP A 60 3.92 1.56 6.99
N PRO A 61 3.66 2.88 7.07
CA PRO A 61 3.42 3.51 8.37
C PRO A 61 2.13 3.05 9.06
N PRO A 62 2.07 3.12 10.40
CA PRO A 62 0.86 2.87 11.17
C PRO A 62 -0.20 3.95 10.93
N LEU A 63 -1.47 3.60 11.17
CA LEU A 63 -2.60 4.47 10.81
C LEU A 63 -2.66 5.78 11.59
N HIS A 64 -2.09 5.85 12.80
CA HIS A 64 -2.11 7.09 13.59
C HIS A 64 -1.29 8.22 12.94
N GLU A 65 -0.34 7.92 12.05
CA GLU A 65 0.40 8.95 11.30
C GLU A 65 -0.51 9.75 10.34
N PHE A 66 -1.69 9.23 10.00
CA PHE A 66 -2.68 9.91 9.15
C PHE A 66 -3.77 10.63 9.96
N LEU A 67 -3.75 10.49 11.29
CA LEU A 67 -4.74 11.08 12.20
C LEU A 67 -4.17 12.35 12.85
N PRO A 68 -5.02 13.29 13.31
CA PRO A 68 -4.52 14.47 14.02
C PRO A 68 -3.87 14.08 15.35
N ASP A 69 -2.99 14.94 15.84
CA ASP A 69 -2.31 14.73 17.11
C ASP A 69 -3.29 14.67 18.28
N THR A 70 -3.11 13.68 19.17
CA THR A 70 -4.02 13.47 20.30
C THR A 70 -3.88 14.55 21.36
N GLY A 71 -2.70 15.15 21.52
CA GLY A 71 -2.47 16.28 22.42
C GLY A 71 -3.17 17.55 21.94
N GLU A 72 -3.04 17.88 20.66
CA GLU A 72 -3.73 19.02 20.04
C GLU A 72 -5.24 18.91 20.16
N LEU A 73 -5.81 17.73 19.85
CA LEU A 73 -7.25 17.50 19.99
C LEU A 73 -7.71 17.53 21.47
N ALA A 74 -6.89 17.06 22.40
CA ALA A 74 -7.20 17.15 23.84
C ALA A 74 -7.25 18.62 24.32
N ILE A 75 -6.28 19.43 23.91
CA ILE A 75 -6.23 20.86 24.24
C ILE A 75 -7.45 21.57 23.64
N LYS A 76 -7.75 21.30 22.37
CA LYS A 76 -8.92 21.88 21.69
C LYS A 76 -10.23 21.49 22.36
N GLN A 77 -10.40 20.21 22.73
CA GLN A 77 -11.58 19.74 23.44
C GLN A 77 -11.79 20.47 24.77
N ALA A 78 -10.71 20.71 25.53
CA ALA A 78 -10.78 21.38 26.82
C ALA A 78 -11.01 22.91 26.71
N THR A 79 -10.69 23.53 25.57
CA THR A 79 -10.69 24.99 25.40
C THR A 79 -11.88 25.50 24.60
N THR A 80 -12.09 24.96 23.39
CA THR A 80 -13.12 25.44 22.45
C THR A 80 -14.19 24.39 22.14
N GLY A 81 -13.98 23.14 22.58
CA GLY A 81 -14.77 21.99 22.14
C GLY A 81 -14.34 21.47 20.78
N LEU A 82 -14.77 20.25 20.46
CA LEU A 82 -14.52 19.58 19.20
C LEU A 82 -15.80 19.57 18.35
N SER A 83 -15.66 19.60 17.03
CA SER A 83 -16.76 19.24 16.13
C SER A 83 -17.07 17.74 16.22
N ALA A 84 -18.24 17.32 15.73
CA ALA A 84 -18.58 15.88 15.68
C ALA A 84 -17.58 15.05 14.86
N GLU A 85 -17.01 15.63 13.80
CA GLU A 85 -15.96 14.98 13.01
C GLU A 85 -14.66 14.86 13.82
N GLU A 86 -14.27 15.91 14.53
CA GLU A 86 -13.07 15.93 15.36
C GLU A 86 -13.16 14.98 16.54
N GLU A 87 -14.35 14.79 17.13
CA GLU A 87 -14.58 13.77 18.16
C GLU A 87 -14.33 12.36 17.63
N ARG A 88 -14.79 12.05 16.41
CA ARG A 88 -14.55 10.75 15.77
C ARG A 88 -13.07 10.56 15.45
N LEU A 89 -12.42 11.59 14.88
CA LEU A 89 -10.98 11.57 14.63
C LEU A 89 -10.17 11.40 15.93
N PHE A 90 -10.58 12.06 17.01
CA PHE A 90 -9.90 11.95 18.30
C PHE A 90 -10.02 10.55 18.89
N ALA A 91 -11.21 9.95 18.82
CA ALA A 91 -11.45 8.58 19.26
C ALA A 91 -10.60 7.59 18.46
N ALA A 92 -10.56 7.73 17.14
CA ALA A 92 -9.72 6.89 16.27
C ALA A 92 -8.22 7.10 16.56
N ALA A 93 -7.76 8.34 16.75
CA ALA A 93 -6.37 8.65 17.04
C ALA A 93 -5.91 7.98 18.33
N LYS A 94 -6.75 8.01 19.38
CA LYS A 94 -6.50 7.29 20.64
C LYS A 94 -6.50 5.77 20.46
N GLN A 95 -7.40 5.23 19.64
CA GLN A 95 -7.49 3.80 19.39
C GLN A 95 -6.24 3.26 18.67
N TRP A 96 -5.74 3.99 17.68
CA TRP A 96 -4.57 3.61 16.89
C TRP A 96 -3.23 4.07 17.49
N GLN A 97 -3.27 4.74 18.64
CA GLN A 97 -2.07 5.18 19.34
C GLN A 97 -1.34 3.98 19.93
N GLU A 98 -0.05 3.89 19.65
CA GLU A 98 0.81 2.82 20.13
C GLU A 98 1.93 3.39 20.99
N PHE A 99 2.37 2.66 22.01
CA PHE A 99 3.49 3.07 22.85
C PHE A 99 4.80 3.17 22.07
N ASN A 100 5.02 2.22 21.15
CA ASN A 100 6.15 2.24 20.22
C ASN A 100 5.66 1.99 18.77
N PRO A 101 5.32 3.06 18.04
CA PRO A 101 4.87 2.99 16.64
C PRO A 101 5.84 2.27 15.70
N MET A 102 7.15 2.34 15.95
CA MET A 102 8.17 1.72 15.10
C MET A 102 8.00 0.18 15.07
N LEU A 103 7.62 -0.42 16.20
CA LEU A 103 7.45 -1.87 16.34
C LEU A 103 5.98 -2.32 16.29
N GLY A 104 5.05 -1.39 16.05
CA GLY A 104 3.63 -1.59 16.19
C GLY A 104 2.92 -2.16 14.95
N THR A 105 1.71 -1.69 14.73
CA THR A 105 0.75 -2.18 13.75
C THR A 105 0.94 -1.47 12.43
N ARG A 106 1.97 -1.91 11.70
CA ARG A 106 2.45 -1.27 10.47
C ARG A 106 2.87 -2.32 9.41
N GLY A 107 3.15 -1.88 8.19
CA GLY A 107 3.58 -2.73 7.09
C GLY A 107 2.66 -3.93 6.84
N VAL A 108 3.23 -5.12 6.62
CA VAL A 108 2.44 -6.33 6.30
C VAL A 108 1.36 -6.64 7.35
N ARG A 109 1.58 -6.29 8.62
CA ARG A 109 0.62 -6.49 9.72
C ARG A 109 -0.62 -5.62 9.54
N LEU A 110 -0.43 -4.39 9.09
CA LEU A 110 -1.54 -3.51 8.76
C LEU A 110 -2.33 -4.07 7.56
N GLY A 111 -1.66 -4.64 6.57
CA GLY A 111 -2.30 -5.35 5.45
C GLY A 111 -3.17 -6.53 5.88
N VAL A 112 -2.83 -7.22 6.98
CA VAL A 112 -3.67 -8.27 7.60
C VAL A 112 -4.95 -7.67 8.21
N ILE A 113 -4.81 -6.56 8.95
CA ILE A 113 -5.90 -5.95 9.72
C ILE A 113 -6.85 -5.14 8.82
N LYS A 114 -6.34 -4.62 7.71
CA LYS A 114 -7.07 -3.81 6.74
C LYS A 114 -7.10 -4.51 5.38
N PRO A 115 -7.98 -5.52 5.20
CA PRO A 115 -8.17 -6.20 3.92
C PRO A 115 -8.44 -5.19 2.80
N GLY A 116 -7.92 -5.46 1.60
CA GLY A 116 -8.09 -4.56 0.46
C GLY A 116 -7.04 -3.44 0.37
N LEU A 117 -6.39 -3.05 1.47
CA LEU A 117 -5.40 -1.96 1.47
C LEU A 117 -4.22 -2.20 0.52
N TYR A 118 -3.67 -3.42 0.51
CA TYR A 118 -2.60 -3.79 -0.43
C TYR A 118 -3.16 -4.06 -1.82
N ALA A 119 -4.30 -4.73 -1.93
CA ALA A 119 -4.92 -5.02 -3.22
C ALA A 119 -5.23 -3.74 -4.01
N MET A 120 -5.75 -2.71 -3.33
CA MET A 120 -5.98 -1.38 -3.89
C MET A 120 -4.71 -0.78 -4.50
N GLN A 121 -3.60 -0.78 -3.74
CA GLN A 121 -2.33 -0.22 -4.22
C GLN A 121 -1.79 -0.98 -5.43
N VAL A 122 -1.90 -2.31 -5.41
CA VAL A 122 -1.51 -3.17 -6.53
C VAL A 122 -2.37 -2.89 -7.76
N ARG A 123 -3.70 -2.81 -7.62
CA ARG A 123 -4.61 -2.48 -8.72
C ARG A 123 -4.29 -1.11 -9.32
N ALA A 124 -4.02 -0.10 -8.49
CA ALA A 124 -3.63 1.24 -8.94
C ALA A 124 -2.35 1.20 -9.79
N LEU A 125 -1.30 0.53 -9.30
CA LEU A 125 -0.01 0.40 -9.95
C LEU A 125 -0.09 -0.39 -11.27
N VAL A 126 -0.76 -1.55 -11.25
CA VAL A 126 -0.91 -2.41 -12.43
C VAL A 126 -1.73 -1.70 -13.50
N GLN A 127 -2.79 -0.99 -13.13
CA GLN A 127 -3.58 -0.23 -14.08
C GLN A 127 -2.77 0.90 -14.73
N ALA A 128 -1.98 1.66 -13.95
CA ALA A 128 -1.07 2.67 -14.49
C ALA A 128 -0.03 2.06 -15.44
N ALA A 129 0.50 0.89 -15.11
CA ALA A 129 1.43 0.17 -15.98
C ALA A 129 0.76 -0.30 -17.29
N LEU A 130 -0.49 -0.77 -17.23
CA LEU A 130 -1.26 -1.13 -18.42
C LEU A 130 -1.52 0.08 -19.32
N ASP A 131 -1.82 1.25 -18.73
CA ASP A 131 -1.97 2.50 -19.47
C ASP A 131 -0.67 2.87 -20.19
N ARG A 132 0.47 2.74 -19.50
CA ARG A 132 1.80 2.99 -20.09
C ARG A 132 2.12 2.03 -21.23
N VAL A 133 1.79 0.74 -21.10
CA VAL A 133 1.92 -0.24 -22.19
C VAL A 133 1.03 0.14 -23.38
N ALA A 134 -0.22 0.56 -23.13
CA ALA A 134 -1.15 0.98 -24.18
C ALA A 134 -0.64 2.23 -24.92
N ALA A 135 0.07 3.12 -24.23
CA ALA A 135 0.78 4.26 -24.81
C ALA A 135 2.08 3.89 -25.57
N GLY A 136 2.41 2.59 -25.68
CA GLY A 136 3.60 2.09 -26.39
C GLY A 136 4.87 2.00 -25.53
N GLY A 137 4.76 2.27 -24.23
CA GLY A 137 5.86 2.18 -23.28
C GLY A 137 6.24 0.74 -22.91
N LYS A 138 7.26 0.65 -22.04
CA LYS A 138 7.83 -0.58 -21.49
C LYS A 138 8.04 -0.42 -19.98
N PRO A 139 6.97 -0.27 -19.18
CA PRO A 139 7.11 -0.17 -17.74
C PRO A 139 7.66 -1.49 -17.18
N VAL A 140 8.58 -1.40 -16.21
CA VAL A 140 9.13 -2.55 -15.47
C VAL A 140 8.77 -2.33 -14.00
N VAL A 141 7.84 -3.13 -13.48
CA VAL A 141 7.24 -2.92 -12.17
C VAL A 141 7.65 -4.02 -11.20
N GLU A 142 8.05 -3.61 -10.00
CA GLU A 142 8.36 -4.52 -8.89
C GLU A 142 7.56 -4.07 -7.66
N ILE A 143 6.93 -5.02 -6.97
CA ILE A 143 6.12 -4.76 -5.78
C ILE A 143 6.88 -5.28 -4.56
N MET A 144 7.04 -4.44 -3.56
CA MET A 144 7.80 -4.75 -2.36
C MET A 144 6.93 -4.66 -1.10
N ILE A 145 6.93 -5.75 -0.35
CA ILE A 145 6.15 -5.89 0.89
C ILE A 145 7.03 -5.50 2.09
N PRO A 146 6.65 -4.49 2.89
CA PRO A 146 7.42 -4.06 4.07
C PRO A 146 7.18 -4.93 5.30
N LEU A 147 8.13 -4.90 6.25
CA LEU A 147 8.04 -5.42 7.62
C LEU A 147 7.71 -6.92 7.71
N THR A 148 8.09 -7.70 6.70
CA THR A 148 7.88 -9.16 6.70
C THR A 148 8.84 -9.82 7.69
N VAL A 149 8.36 -10.80 8.45
CA VAL A 149 9.14 -11.47 9.51
C VAL A 149 9.21 -12.98 9.31
N THR A 150 8.17 -13.59 8.76
CA THR A 150 8.00 -15.03 8.60
C THR A 150 7.72 -15.42 7.15
N ARG A 151 7.98 -16.70 6.84
CA ARG A 151 7.57 -17.33 5.58
C ARG A 151 6.07 -17.20 5.33
N GLN A 152 5.25 -17.40 6.37
CA GLN A 152 3.80 -17.41 6.28
C GLN A 152 3.25 -16.01 5.97
N GLU A 153 3.80 -14.96 6.60
CA GLU A 153 3.44 -13.57 6.26
C GLU A 153 3.83 -13.24 4.82
N MET A 154 5.00 -13.67 4.35
CA MET A 154 5.40 -13.46 2.96
C MET A 154 4.46 -14.18 1.99
N ALA A 155 4.14 -15.45 2.25
CA ALA A 155 3.26 -16.25 1.41
C ALA A 155 1.84 -15.64 1.34
N LEU A 156 1.29 -15.27 2.50
CA LEU A 156 -0.02 -14.67 2.61
C LEU A 156 -0.08 -13.34 1.85
N SER A 157 0.90 -12.46 2.10
CA SER A 157 0.93 -11.15 1.46
C SER A 157 1.18 -11.22 -0.05
N ARG A 158 2.03 -12.16 -0.52
CA ARG A 158 2.17 -12.47 -1.95
C ARG A 158 0.84 -12.90 -2.57
N SER A 159 0.07 -13.76 -1.88
CA SER A 159 -1.21 -14.23 -2.42
C SER A 159 -2.21 -13.08 -2.66
N TRP A 160 -2.20 -12.04 -1.82
CA TRP A 160 -3.02 -10.85 -2.03
C TRP A 160 -2.56 -10.04 -3.25
N VAL A 161 -1.24 -9.88 -3.42
CA VAL A 161 -0.67 -9.17 -4.57
C VAL A 161 -0.98 -9.92 -5.87
N GLU A 162 -0.78 -11.24 -5.90
CA GLU A 162 -1.07 -12.08 -7.06
C GLU A 162 -2.57 -12.08 -7.40
N GLY A 163 -3.45 -12.14 -6.39
CA GLY A 163 -4.89 -12.03 -6.58
C GLY A 163 -5.29 -10.70 -7.22
N ALA A 164 -4.83 -9.59 -6.65
CA ALA A 164 -5.10 -8.25 -7.18
C ALA A 164 -4.53 -8.04 -8.60
N LEU A 165 -3.34 -8.57 -8.87
CA LEU A 165 -2.72 -8.57 -10.19
C LEU A 165 -3.58 -9.35 -11.20
N ALA A 166 -3.97 -10.58 -10.86
CA ALA A 166 -4.78 -11.43 -11.73
C ALA A 166 -6.15 -10.80 -12.06
N GLU A 167 -6.83 -10.25 -11.06
CA GLU A 167 -8.10 -9.54 -11.23
C GLU A 167 -7.97 -8.33 -12.15
N THR A 168 -6.93 -7.50 -11.95
CA THR A 168 -6.70 -6.30 -12.78
C THR A 168 -6.40 -6.65 -14.23
N LEU A 169 -5.55 -7.65 -14.45
CA LEU A 169 -5.21 -8.13 -15.80
C LEU A 169 -6.41 -8.76 -16.50
N ALA A 170 -7.31 -9.42 -15.76
CA ALA A 170 -8.55 -9.96 -16.30
C ALA A 170 -9.52 -8.84 -16.70
N ALA A 171 -9.71 -7.82 -15.86
CA ALA A 171 -10.60 -6.69 -16.12
C ALA A 171 -10.13 -5.80 -17.30
N GLY A 172 -8.82 -5.61 -17.45
CA GLY A 172 -8.23 -4.88 -18.59
C GLY A 172 -8.30 -5.62 -19.94
N SER A 173 -8.66 -6.91 -19.93
CA SER A 173 -8.83 -7.73 -21.14
C SER A 173 -10.23 -7.55 -21.74
N SER A 174 -10.50 -6.44 -22.42
CA SER A 174 -11.76 -6.28 -23.18
C SER A 174 -11.93 -7.34 -24.28
N PRO A 175 -13.15 -7.89 -24.52
CA PRO A 175 -13.41 -8.88 -25.59
C PRO A 175 -13.39 -8.35 -27.03
N ALA A 176 -13.18 -7.04 -27.24
CA ALA A 176 -13.52 -6.34 -28.48
C ALA A 176 -12.33 -6.04 -29.41
N GLY A 177 -11.30 -6.88 -29.43
CA GLY A 177 -10.12 -6.71 -30.27
C GLY A 177 -9.84 -7.91 -31.16
N ASN A 178 -10.51 -8.01 -32.31
CA ASN A 178 -10.09 -8.90 -33.41
C ASN A 178 -8.69 -8.48 -33.89
N GLY A 179 -7.65 -9.07 -33.33
CA GLY A 179 -6.28 -8.83 -33.78
C GLY A 179 -5.28 -9.59 -32.94
N LYS A 180 -4.54 -10.49 -33.57
CA LYS A 180 -3.37 -11.23 -33.05
C LYS A 180 -2.24 -10.28 -32.62
N ARG A 181 -2.45 -9.40 -31.64
CA ARG A 181 -1.39 -8.73 -30.89
C ARG A 181 -1.17 -9.54 -29.63
N GLY A 182 -0.11 -10.33 -29.64
CA GLY A 182 0.23 -11.22 -28.52
C GLY A 182 0.17 -10.47 -27.20
N ARG A 183 -0.54 -11.05 -26.22
CA ARG A 183 -0.53 -10.60 -24.82
C ARG A 183 0.94 -10.49 -24.41
N ARG A 184 1.47 -9.27 -24.29
CA ARG A 184 2.71 -9.09 -23.56
C ARG A 184 2.37 -9.37 -22.11
N ARG A 185 2.82 -10.51 -21.60
CA ARG A 185 2.73 -10.82 -20.16
C ARG A 185 3.51 -9.71 -19.46
N MET A 186 2.84 -8.91 -18.64
CA MET A 186 3.52 -7.97 -17.76
C MET A 186 4.13 -8.80 -16.65
N ASP A 187 5.44 -8.97 -16.68
CA ASP A 187 6.16 -9.70 -15.64
C ASP A 187 6.39 -8.73 -14.48
N VAL A 188 5.61 -8.92 -13.42
CA VAL A 188 5.71 -8.14 -12.17
C VAL A 188 6.46 -9.00 -11.16
N LEU A 189 7.55 -8.49 -10.60
CA LEU A 189 8.28 -9.16 -9.52
C LEU A 189 7.67 -8.79 -8.17
N ILE A 190 7.55 -9.75 -7.28
CA ILE A 190 7.03 -9.57 -5.91
C ILE A 190 8.13 -9.93 -4.93
N GLY A 191 8.65 -8.93 -4.23
CA GLY A 191 9.73 -9.08 -3.27
C GLY A 191 9.35 -8.57 -1.89
N THR A 192 10.32 -8.59 -1.00
CA THR A 192 10.16 -8.11 0.37
C THR A 192 11.35 -7.30 0.83
N MET A 193 11.12 -6.45 1.81
CA MET A 193 12.20 -5.79 2.50
C MET A 193 12.75 -6.69 3.62
N ILE A 194 14.08 -6.89 3.63
CA ILE A 194 14.80 -7.50 4.74
C ILE A 194 15.19 -6.39 5.71
N GLU A 195 14.27 -6.11 6.62
CA GLU A 195 14.35 -4.98 7.55
C GLU A 195 14.08 -5.37 9.01
N THR A 196 13.92 -6.67 9.29
CA THR A 196 13.86 -7.20 10.65
C THR A 196 14.96 -8.24 10.86
N PRO A 197 15.58 -8.33 12.05
CA PRO A 197 16.63 -9.31 12.32
C PRO A 197 16.17 -10.75 12.04
N ARG A 198 14.92 -11.07 12.37
CA ARG A 198 14.36 -12.41 12.12
C ARG A 198 14.19 -12.70 10.63
N ALA A 199 13.80 -11.73 9.81
CA ALA A 199 13.74 -11.92 8.35
C ALA A 199 15.12 -12.23 7.77
N ALA A 200 16.18 -11.55 8.25
CA ALA A 200 17.55 -11.86 7.85
C ALA A 200 17.98 -13.27 8.27
N LEU A 201 17.71 -13.67 9.52
CA LEU A 201 18.02 -15.01 10.04
C LEU A 201 17.26 -16.14 9.33
N ARG A 202 16.07 -15.84 8.78
CA ARG A 202 15.18 -16.80 8.10
C ARG A 202 15.03 -16.52 6.61
N ALA A 203 15.99 -15.79 6.02
CA ALA A 203 15.90 -15.33 4.64
C ALA A 203 15.70 -16.47 3.63
N GLY A 204 16.27 -17.65 3.87
CA GLY A 204 16.07 -18.82 3.00
C GLY A 204 14.60 -19.27 2.92
N GLU A 205 13.85 -19.20 4.01
CA GLU A 205 12.43 -19.59 4.05
C GLU A 205 11.53 -18.53 3.39
N ILE A 206 11.92 -17.26 3.49
CA ILE A 206 11.23 -16.11 2.87
C ILE A 206 11.47 -16.10 1.36
N ALA A 207 12.68 -16.43 0.91
CA ALA A 207 13.07 -16.45 -0.50
C ALA A 207 12.23 -17.41 -1.36
N GLU A 208 11.62 -18.43 -0.76
CA GLU A 208 10.69 -19.33 -1.46
C GLU A 208 9.44 -18.60 -2.01
N PHE A 209 9.12 -17.41 -1.48
CA PHE A 209 8.00 -16.58 -1.92
C PHE A 209 8.42 -15.17 -2.36
N ALA A 210 9.70 -14.84 -2.36
CA ALA A 210 10.18 -13.51 -2.73
C ALA A 210 11.07 -13.58 -3.97
N ASP A 211 10.72 -12.80 -4.99
CA ASP A 211 11.48 -12.73 -6.25
C ASP A 211 12.75 -11.88 -6.09
N PHE A 212 12.78 -10.98 -5.11
CA PHE A 212 13.93 -10.15 -4.76
C PHE A 212 13.90 -9.73 -3.28
N PHE A 213 15.07 -9.30 -2.78
CA PHE A 213 15.22 -8.65 -1.47
C PHE A 213 15.71 -7.22 -1.62
N SER A 214 15.18 -6.34 -0.77
CA SER A 214 15.72 -5.00 -0.54
C SER A 214 16.07 -4.85 0.94
N PHE A 215 17.27 -4.38 1.26
CA PHE A 215 17.67 -4.24 2.67
C PHE A 215 17.23 -2.89 3.22
N GLY A 216 16.27 -2.91 4.14
CA GLY A 216 15.86 -1.73 4.91
C GLY A 216 16.81 -1.52 6.08
N THR A 217 18.03 -1.06 5.80
CA THR A 217 19.10 -0.99 6.82
C THR A 217 18.78 -0.02 7.96
N ASN A 218 17.90 0.97 7.75
CA ASN A 218 17.49 1.89 8.80
C ASN A 218 16.75 1.12 9.90
N ASP A 219 15.62 0.49 9.57
CA ASP A 219 14.84 -0.32 10.50
C ASP A 219 15.66 -1.52 11.03
N LEU A 220 16.46 -2.17 10.17
CA LEU A 220 17.32 -3.28 10.58
C LEU A 220 18.41 -2.87 11.60
N THR A 221 18.88 -1.63 11.56
CA THR A 221 19.85 -1.10 12.54
C THR A 221 19.16 -0.67 13.83
N GLN A 222 17.90 -0.24 13.74
CA GLN A 222 17.11 0.19 14.89
C GLN A 222 16.62 -0.98 15.76
N MET A 223 16.41 -2.16 15.17
CA MET A 223 15.97 -3.39 15.85
C MET A 223 17.12 -4.23 16.41
#